data_AF-A0A832CQT3-F1
#
_entry.id   AF-A0A832CQT3-F1
#
_cell.length_a   1.000
_cell.length_b   1.000
_cell.length_c   1.000
_cell.angle_alpha   90.00
_cell.angle_beta   90.00
_cell.angle_gamma   90.00
#
_symmetry.space_group_name_H-M   'P 1'
#
loop_
_entity.id
_entity.type
_entity.pdbx_description
1 polymer ?
#
loop_
_entity_poly.entity_id
_entity_poly.type
_entity_poly.pdbx_seq_one_letter_code
_entity_poly.pdbx_strand_id
1 'polypeptide(L)'
;MATAQSVAVAKGITTNLIVGVPEVYLKAISVGAVFMGANSYIGNGPNFMVKAICEENDIKMPSFFGYMAWSVGILIPLFILITFVFFK
;
A
#
# COMPACT_ATOMS: atom_id res chain seq x y z
N MET A 1 -7.52 11.33 -19.43
CA MET A 1 -7.73 11.82 -18.05
C MET A 1 -7.55 10.62 -17.13
N ALA A 2 -6.65 10.68 -16.14
CA ALA A 2 -6.48 9.58 -15.19
C ALA A 2 -7.77 9.37 -14.38
N THR A 3 -8.06 8.16 -13.92
CA THR A 3 -9.25 7.83 -13.12
C THR A 3 -9.39 8.71 -11.87
N ALA A 4 -8.29 9.13 -11.26
CA ALA A 4 -8.32 10.06 -10.13
C ALA A 4 -8.72 11.51 -10.52
N GLN A 5 -8.38 11.94 -11.74
CA GLN A 5 -8.74 13.26 -12.26
C GLN A 5 -10.21 13.31 -12.68
N SER A 6 -10.76 12.23 -13.24
CA SER A 6 -12.18 12.17 -13.62
C SER A 6 -13.11 12.22 -12.40
N VAL A 7 -12.69 11.66 -11.26
CA VAL A 7 -13.43 11.76 -9.99
C VAL A 7 -13.46 13.20 -9.45
N ALA A 8 -12.38 13.96 -9.65
CA ALA A 8 -12.31 15.37 -9.25
C ALA A 8 -13.32 16.23 -10.05
N VAL A 9 -13.34 16.03 -11.36
CA VAL A 9 -14.28 16.70 -12.28
C VAL A 9 -15.72 16.30 -11.97
N ALA A 10 -16.00 15.01 -11.77
CA ALA A 10 -17.34 14.51 -11.45
C ALA A 10 -17.89 15.05 -10.11
N LYS A 11 -17.02 15.32 -9.13
CA LYS A 11 -17.41 15.92 -7.83
C LYS A 11 -17.37 17.46 -7.84
N GLY A 12 -17.05 18.10 -8.97
CA GLY A 12 -16.95 19.55 -9.06
C GLY A 12 -15.86 20.16 -8.18
N ILE A 13 -14.82 19.39 -7.82
CA ILE A 13 -13.73 19.85 -6.97
C ILE A 13 -12.78 20.69 -7.83
N THR A 14 -12.71 22.00 -7.56
CA THR A 14 -11.88 22.96 -8.32
C THR A 14 -10.76 23.58 -7.49
N THR A 15 -10.76 23.39 -6.18
CA THR A 15 -9.77 23.93 -5.23
C THR A 15 -8.87 22.82 -4.69
N ASN A 16 -7.64 23.18 -4.28
CA ASN A 16 -6.64 22.26 -3.71
C ASN A 16 -6.32 21.03 -4.59
N LEU A 17 -6.28 21.24 -5.91
CA LEU A 17 -5.87 20.23 -6.88
C LEU A 17 -4.35 20.27 -7.07
N ILE A 18 -3.72 19.09 -7.00
CA ILE A 18 -2.31 18.89 -7.35
C ILE A 18 -2.30 18.02 -8.61
N VAL A 19 -1.77 18.54 -9.72
CA VAL A 19 -1.82 17.89 -11.05
C VAL A 19 -3.26 17.46 -11.46
N GLY A 20 -4.26 18.26 -11.09
CA GLY A 20 -5.67 17.97 -11.39
C GLY A 20 -6.32 16.88 -10.53
N VAL A 21 -5.65 16.43 -9.46
CA VAL A 21 -6.18 15.47 -8.48
C VAL A 21 -6.27 16.12 -7.10
N PRO A 22 -7.38 15.99 -6.36
CA PRO A 22 -7.51 16.46 -4.99
C PRO A 22 -6.40 15.90 -4.10
N GLU A 23 -5.79 16.75 -3.27
CA GLU A 23 -4.70 16.37 -2.37
C GLU A 23 -5.05 15.14 -1.50
N VAL A 24 -6.29 15.06 -1.01
CA VAL A 24 -6.77 13.95 -0.18
C VAL A 24 -6.68 12.59 -0.90
N TYR A 25 -6.93 12.56 -2.21
CA TYR A 25 -6.83 11.32 -2.99
C TYR A 25 -5.38 10.95 -3.26
N LEU A 26 -4.50 11.92 -3.46
CA LEU A 26 -3.06 11.64 -3.60
C LEU A 26 -2.48 11.07 -2.31
N LYS A 27 -2.88 11.61 -1.15
CA LYS A 27 -2.53 11.03 0.16
C LYS A 27 -3.04 9.60 0.28
N ALA A 28 -4.31 9.36 -0.02
CA ALA A 28 -4.89 8.02 0.05
C ALA A 28 -4.20 7.02 -0.89
N ILE A 29 -3.89 7.41 -2.13
CA ILE A 29 -3.18 6.58 -3.11
C ILE A 29 -1.74 6.29 -2.64
N SER A 30 -1.02 7.31 -2.19
CA SER A 30 0.37 7.17 -1.72
C SER A 30 0.44 6.19 -0.54
N VAL A 31 -0.42 6.39 0.46
CA VAL A 31 -0.49 5.54 1.64
C VAL A 31 -0.92 4.12 1.25
N GLY A 32 -1.98 3.98 0.45
CA GLY A 32 -2.48 2.68 0.00
C GLY A 32 -1.45 1.87 -0.80
N ALA A 33 -0.66 2.52 -1.66
CA ALA A 33 0.40 1.86 -2.42
C ALA A 33 1.48 1.27 -1.50
N VAL A 34 1.89 2.01 -0.46
CA VAL A 34 2.89 1.53 0.51
C VAL A 34 2.34 0.37 1.33
N PHE A 35 1.13 0.48 1.88
CA PHE A 35 0.56 -0.58 2.73
C PHE A 35 0.26 -1.87 1.96
N MET A 36 -0.22 -1.77 0.71
CA MET A 36 -0.51 -2.96 -0.08
C MET A 36 0.73 -3.67 -0.60
N GLY A 37 1.82 -2.95 -0.84
CA GLY A 37 3.10 -3.55 -1.25
C GLY A 37 3.73 -4.46 -0.19
N ALA A 38 3.42 -4.28 1.09
CA ALA A 38 4.02 -5.06 2.19
C ALA A 38 3.32 -6.41 2.46
N ASN A 39 2.14 -6.66 1.88
CA ASN A 39 1.34 -7.86 2.16
C ASN A 39 1.92 -9.17 1.58
N SER A 40 2.88 -9.08 0.66
CA SER A 40 3.58 -10.23 0.11
C SER A 40 5.05 -9.93 -0.14
N TYR A 41 5.88 -10.97 -0.28
CA TYR A 41 7.28 -10.81 -0.63
C TYR A 41 7.52 -10.40 -2.09
N ILE A 42 6.53 -10.54 -2.97
CA ILE A 42 6.58 -9.99 -4.34
C ILE A 42 6.06 -8.54 -4.41
N GLY A 43 5.39 -8.08 -3.36
CA GLY A 43 4.67 -6.81 -3.38
C GLY A 43 5.58 -5.57 -3.33
N ASN A 44 6.82 -5.72 -2.85
CA ASN A 44 7.82 -4.66 -2.90
C ASN A 44 9.25 -5.23 -3.00
N GLY A 45 10.17 -4.40 -3.51
CA GLY A 45 11.57 -4.76 -3.72
C GLY A 45 12.30 -5.23 -2.46
N PRO A 46 12.22 -4.52 -1.32
CA PRO A 46 12.85 -4.94 -0.08
C PRO A 46 12.45 -6.35 0.40
N ASN A 47 11.15 -6.68 0.41
CA ASN A 47 10.70 -8.01 0.83
C ASN A 47 11.18 -9.11 -0.14
N PHE A 48 11.21 -8.80 -1.44
CA PHE A 48 11.71 -9.72 -2.46
C PHE A 48 13.21 -9.97 -2.29
N MET A 49 13.97 -8.94 -1.94
CA MET A 49 15.39 -9.03 -1.62
C MET A 49 15.64 -9.92 -0.40
N VAL A 50 14.88 -9.75 0.68
CA VAL A 50 15.01 -10.61 1.88
C VAL A 50 14.69 -12.07 1.53
N LYS A 51 13.64 -12.31 0.73
CA LYS A 51 13.32 -13.66 0.26
C LYS A 51 14.47 -14.28 -0.54
N ALA A 52 15.08 -13.52 -1.46
CA ALA A 52 16.20 -14.00 -2.26
C ALA A 52 17.42 -14.36 -1.39
N ILE A 53 17.77 -13.51 -0.41
CA ILE A 53 18.86 -13.78 0.54
C ILE A 53 18.57 -15.06 1.35
N CYS A 54 17.34 -15.24 1.83
CA CYS A 54 16.96 -16.46 2.55
C CYS A 54 17.06 -17.71 1.66
N GLU A 55 16.61 -17.63 0.41
CA GLU A 55 16.70 -18.73 -0.56
C GLU A 55 18.16 -19.07 -0.92
N GLU A 56 19.04 -18.07 -1.05
CA GLU A 56 20.48 -18.26 -1.27
C GLU A 56 21.21 -18.91 -0.07
N ASN A 57 20.68 -18.74 1.14
CA ASN A 57 21.24 -19.31 2.37
C ASN A 57 20.53 -20.62 2.81
N ASP A 58 19.78 -21.27 1.92
CA ASP A 58 19.01 -22.50 2.20
C ASP A 58 17.99 -22.37 3.36
N ILE A 59 17.53 -21.15 3.65
CA ILE A 59 16.51 -20.88 4.68
C ILE A 59 15.13 -21.06 4.05
N LYS A 60 14.32 -21.95 4.64
CA LYS A 60 12.94 -22.20 4.18
C LYS A 60 12.05 -20.98 4.37
N MET A 61 11.62 -20.40 3.25
CA MET A 61 10.63 -19.32 3.22
C MET A 61 9.19 -19.88 3.30
N PRO A 62 8.26 -19.15 3.94
CA PRO A 62 6.85 -19.52 3.95
C PRO A 62 6.25 -19.49 2.54
N SER A 63 5.23 -20.31 2.30
CA SER A 63 4.46 -20.27 1.05
C SER A 63 3.78 -18.91 0.86
N PHE A 64 3.44 -18.58 -0.38
CA PHE A 64 2.83 -17.28 -0.74
C PHE A 64 1.63 -16.92 0.16
N PHE A 65 0.68 -17.84 0.30
CA PHE A 65 -0.50 -17.64 1.12
C PHE A 65 -0.20 -17.68 2.62
N GLY A 66 0.83 -18.44 3.04
CA GLY A 66 1.29 -18.45 4.43
C GLY A 66 1.87 -17.11 4.86
N TYR A 67 2.70 -16.50 4.02
CA TYR A 67 3.21 -15.15 4.24
C TYR A 67 2.07 -14.13 4.27
N MET A 68 1.13 -14.23 3.33
CA MET A 68 0.00 -13.30 3.24
C MET A 68 -0.87 -13.33 4.49
N ALA A 69 -1.20 -14.51 5.02
CA ALA A 69 -1.98 -14.63 6.26
C ALA A 69 -1.24 -14.00 7.46
N TRP A 70 0.07 -14.25 7.57
CA TRP A 70 0.89 -13.66 8.63
C TRP A 70 0.98 -12.14 8.51
N SER A 71 1.25 -11.65 7.31
CA SER A 71 1.40 -10.22 7.01
C SER A 71 0.09 -9.46 7.23
N VAL A 72 -1.04 -9.97 6.70
CA VAL A 72 -2.37 -9.40 6.91
C VAL A 72 -2.74 -9.34 8.39
N GLY A 73 -2.41 -10.39 9.16
CA GLY A 73 -2.68 -10.45 10.59
C GLY A 73 -2.00 -9.34 11.42
N ILE A 74 -0.90 -8.77 10.92
CA ILE A 74 -0.16 -7.69 11.61
C ILE A 74 -0.42 -6.33 10.94
N LEU A 75 -0.35 -6.28 9.62
CA LEU A 75 -0.42 -5.04 8.85
C LEU A 75 -1.83 -4.46 8.80
N ILE A 76 -2.89 -5.27 8.75
CA ILE A 76 -4.27 -4.73 8.77
C ILE A 76 -4.61 -4.07 10.10
N PRO A 77 -4.38 -4.69 11.28
CA PRO A 77 -4.58 -4.00 12.55
C PRO A 77 -3.76 -2.72 12.67
N LEU A 78 -2.51 -2.75 12.24
CA LEU A 78 -1.65 -1.58 12.26
C LEU A 78 -2.21 -0.47 11.35
N PHE A 79 -2.61 -0.83 10.12
CA PHE A 79 -3.22 0.07 9.15
C PHE A 79 -4.50 0.73 9.71
N ILE A 80 -5.35 -0.03 10.38
CA ILE A 80 -6.55 0.54 11.03
C ILE A 80 -6.13 1.57 12.09
N LEU A 81 -5.13 1.24 12.93
CA LEU A 81 -4.65 2.12 13.99
C LEU A 81 -4.08 3.43 13.43
N ILE A 82 -3.18 3.37 12.45
CA ILE A 82 -2.60 4.58 11.85
C ILE A 82 -3.66 5.41 11.10
N THR A 83 -4.67 4.79 10.47
CA THR A 83 -5.78 5.51 9.86
C THR A 83 -6.52 6.33 10.92
N PHE A 84 -6.84 5.76 12.08
CA PHE A 84 -7.52 6.50 13.15
C PHE A 84 -6.68 7.60 13.81
N VAL A 85 -5.35 7.42 13.87
CA VAL A 85 -4.45 8.39 14.50
C VAL A 85 -4.13 9.56 13.56
N PHE A 86 -3.87 9.29 12.28
CA PHE A 86 -3.32 10.28 11.35
C PHE A 86 -4.31 10.78 10.28
N PHE A 87 -5.38 10.02 9.98
CA PHE A 87 -6.27 10.26 8.84
C PHE A 87 -7.75 10.43 9.22
N LYS A 88 -8.04 10.94 10.42
CA LYS A 88 -9.41 11.30 10.85
C LYS A 88 -10.15 12.16 9.83
#